data_AF-A0A352IR71-F1
#
_entry.id   AF-A0A352IR71-F1
#
_cell.length_a   1.000
_cell.length_b   1.000
_cell.length_c   1.000
_cell.angle_alpha   90.00
_cell.angle_beta   90.00
_cell.angle_gamma   90.00
#
_symmetry.space_group_name_H-M   'P 1'
#
loop_
_entity.id
_entity.type
_entity.pdbx_description
1 polymer ?
#
loop_
_entity_poly.entity_id
_entity_poly.type
_entity_poly.pdbx_seq_one_letter_code
_entity_poly.pdbx_strand_id
1 'polypeptide(L)' 'RMAPVDPVQLIFLIWSSTQHYADFQVQILMVENKAEYEKRDFDHAADFLTAMILRGCGLEEPK' A
#
# COMPACT_ATOMS: atom_id res chain seq x y z
N ARG A 1 -19.94 5.99 -4.27
CA ARG A 1 -20.25 6.15 -2.82
C ARG A 1 -19.42 5.13 -2.08
N MET A 2 -18.71 5.53 -1.02
CA MET A 2 -17.83 4.62 -0.27
C MET A 2 -18.64 3.66 0.62
N ALA A 3 -18.11 2.45 0.85
CA ALA A 3 -18.60 1.52 1.85
C ALA A 3 -18.47 2.10 3.27
N PRO A 4 -19.31 1.68 4.24
CA PRO A 4 -19.25 2.16 5.61
C PRO A 4 -18.07 1.54 6.36
N VAL A 5 -16.87 2.10 6.16
CA VAL A 5 -15.64 1.75 6.88
C VAL A 5 -15.42 2.70 8.08
N ASP A 6 -14.76 2.21 9.13
CA ASP A 6 -14.30 3.07 10.22
C ASP A 6 -13.19 4.00 9.70
N PRO A 7 -13.38 5.34 9.75
CA PRO A 7 -12.43 6.28 9.17
C PRO A 7 -11.09 6.32 9.91
N VAL A 8 -11.06 6.06 11.23
CA VAL A 8 -9.82 6.06 12.01
C VAL A 8 -8.99 4.83 11.65
N GLN A 9 -9.63 3.67 11.55
CA GLN A 9 -8.94 2.43 11.13
C GLN A 9 -8.44 2.51 9.69
N LEU A 10 -9.20 3.16 8.79
CA LEU A 10 -8.75 3.40 7.42
C LEU A 10 -7.48 4.25 7.38
N ILE A 11 -7.40 5.32 8.19
CA ILE A 11 -6.19 6.15 8.29
C ILE A 11 -5.00 5.33 8.79
N PHE A 12 -5.19 4.52 9.84
CA PHE A 12 -4.13 3.65 10.34
C PHE A 12 -3.68 2.61 9.32
N LEU A 13 -4.60 2.04 8.53
CA LEU A 13 -4.26 1.15 7.44
C LEU A 13 -3.38 1.87 6.38
N ILE A 14 -3.77 3.07 5.95
CA ILE A 14 -3.00 3.85 4.97
C ILE A 14 -1.60 4.15 5.50
N TRP A 15 -1.49 4.67 6.73
CA TRP A 15 -0.19 5.01 7.32
C TRP A 15 0.67 3.78 7.53
N SER A 16 0.16 2.75 8.22
CA SER A 16 0.94 1.55 8.51
C SER A 16 1.41 0.84 7.24
N SER A 17 0.55 0.69 6.24
CA SER A 17 0.90 -0.01 5.00
C SER A 17 1.90 0.75 4.14
N THR A 18 1.86 2.07 4.11
CA THR A 18 2.83 2.89 3.36
C THR A 18 4.16 3.02 4.12
N GLN A 19 4.13 3.29 5.42
CA GLN A 19 5.33 3.38 6.27
C GLN A 19 6.10 2.06 6.32
N HIS A 20 5.41 0.92 6.21
CA HIS A 20 6.04 -0.40 6.17
C HIS A 20 7.17 -0.50 5.14
N TYR A 21 7.00 0.09 3.95
CA TYR A 21 8.00 0.05 2.88
C TYR A 21 9.27 0.83 3.20
N ALA A 22 9.22 1.80 4.12
CA ALA A 22 10.38 2.53 4.61
C ALA A 22 10.96 1.89 5.88
N ASP A 23 10.13 1.66 6.89
CA ASP A 23 10.55 1.17 8.21
C ASP A 23 11.12 -0.25 8.14
N PHE A 24 10.60 -1.08 7.23
CA PHE A 24 10.98 -2.48 7.06
C PHE A 24 11.66 -2.75 5.72
N GLN A 25 12.24 -1.72 5.08
CA GLN A 25 12.86 -1.83 3.75
C GLN A 25 13.86 -3.00 3.63
N VAL A 26 14.69 -3.22 4.65
CA VAL A 26 15.70 -4.28 4.64
C VAL A 26 15.05 -5.67 4.59
N GLN A 27 13.95 -5.85 5.32
CA GLN A 27 13.22 -7.12 5.33
C GLN A 27 12.48 -7.35 4.01
N ILE A 28 11.88 -6.31 3.44
CA ILE A 28 11.20 -6.38 2.14
C ILE A 28 12.20 -6.76 1.03
N LEU A 29 13.33 -6.05 0.94
CA LEU A 29 14.37 -6.33 -0.05
C LEU A 29 14.93 -7.76 0.08
N MET A 30 15.09 -8.27 1.30
CA MET A 30 15.49 -9.67 1.54
C MET A 30 14.45 -10.67 1.00
N VAL A 31 13.16 -10.43 1.23
CA VAL A 31 12.08 -11.30 0.73
C VAL A 31 11.98 -11.25 -0.79
N GLU A 32 12.19 -10.08 -1.39
CA GLU A 32 12.17 -9.89 -2.85
C GLU A 32 13.48 -10.32 -3.53
N ASN A 33 14.51 -10.70 -2.75
CA ASN A 33 15.85 -11.01 -3.24
C ASN A 33 16.47 -9.86 -4.05
N LYS A 34 16.38 -8.64 -3.50
CA LYS A 34 16.89 -7.40 -4.09
C LYS A 34 17.92 -6.74 -3.18
N ALA A 35 18.86 -6.00 -3.78
CA ALA A 35 19.86 -5.23 -3.04
C ALA A 35 19.34 -3.82 -2.67
N GLU A 36 18.52 -3.23 -3.53
CA GLU A 36 17.95 -1.89 -3.36
C GLU A 36 16.61 -1.78 -4.11
N TYR A 37 15.83 -0.76 -3.77
CA TYR A 37 14.61 -0.44 -4.50
C TYR A 37 14.92 0.24 -5.83
N GLU A 38 14.14 -0.12 -6.83
CA GLU A 38 14.06 0.53 -8.13
C GLU A 38 12.73 1.30 -8.22
N LYS A 39 12.65 2.27 -9.14
CA LYS A 39 11.42 3.06 -9.34
C LYS A 39 10.17 2.18 -9.51
N ARG A 40 10.30 1.07 -10.24
CA ARG A 40 9.20 0.14 -10.50
C ARG A 40 8.64 -0.53 -9.25
N ASP A 41 9.41 -0.68 -8.18
CA ASP A 41 8.93 -1.30 -6.94
C ASP A 41 8.01 -0.34 -6.19
N PHE A 42 8.37 0.95 -6.18
CA PHE A 42 7.50 1.98 -5.63
C PHE A 42 6.20 2.09 -6.41
N ASP A 43 6.28 2.08 -7.75
CA ASP A 43 5.10 2.10 -8.62
C ASP A 43 4.21 0.87 -8.34
N HIS A 44 4.81 -0.33 -8.27
CA HIS A 44 4.08 -1.57 -8.00
C HIS A 44 3.44 -1.61 -6.61
N ALA A 45 4.15 -1.16 -5.57
CA ALA A 45 3.61 -1.07 -4.22
C ALA A 45 2.47 -0.05 -4.13
N ALA A 46 2.62 1.11 -4.78
CA ALA A 46 1.60 2.14 -4.82
C ALA A 46 0.33 1.66 -5.53
N ASP A 47 0.47 1.00 -6.68
CA ASP A 47 -0.65 0.41 -7.42
C ASP A 47 -1.36 -0.65 -6.58
N PHE A 48 -0.60 -1.56 -5.97
CA PHE A 48 -1.16 -2.61 -5.11
C PHE A 48 -1.93 -2.04 -3.91
N LEU A 49 -1.32 -1.11 -3.16
CA LEU A 49 -1.96 -0.51 -2.00
C LEU A 49 -3.21 0.29 -2.39
N THR A 50 -3.14 1.05 -3.47
CA THR A 50 -4.26 1.84 -3.98
C THR A 50 -5.42 0.92 -4.36
N ALA A 51 -5.17 -0.10 -5.17
CA ALA A 51 -6.19 -1.07 -5.59
C ALA A 51 -6.85 -1.76 -4.38
N MET A 52 -6.03 -2.20 -3.42
CA MET A 52 -6.50 -2.90 -2.21
C MET A 52 -7.34 -2.00 -1.31
N ILE A 53 -6.88 -0.77 -1.05
CA ILE A 53 -7.56 0.18 -0.18
C ILE A 53 -8.87 0.66 -0.81
N LEU A 54 -8.86 1.01 -2.10
CA LEU A 54 -10.06 1.43 -2.81
C LEU A 54 -11.10 0.31 -2.83
N ARG A 55 -10.70 -0.92 -3.16
CA ARG A 55 -11.60 -2.08 -3.16
C ARG A 55 -12.17 -2.37 -1.77
N GLY A 56 -11.36 -2.28 -0.72
CA GLY A 56 -11.81 -2.41 0.68
C GLY A 56 -12.82 -1.33 1.09
N CYS A 57 -12.71 -0.15 0.49
CA CYS A 57 -13.66 0.96 0.62
C CYS A 57 -14.87 0.85 -0.32
N GLY A 58 -15.01 -0.24 -1.09
CA GLY A 58 -16.09 -0.41 -2.08
C GLY A 58 -16.01 0.58 -3.25
N LEU A 59 -14.80 1.03 -3.58
CA LEU A 59 -14.51 1.96 -4.67
C LEU A 59 -13.75 1.24 -5.80
N GLU A 60 -13.89 1.77 -7.01
CA GLU A 60 -13.12 1.37 -8.18
C GLU A 60 -12.02 2.41 -8.44
N GLU A 61 -10.96 1.99 -9.11
CA GLU A 61 -9.93 2.92 -9.58
C GLU A 61 -10.52 3.94 -10.56
N PRO A 62 -10.07 5.21 -10.51
CA PRO A 62 -10.46 6.18 -11.51
C PRO A 62 -10.01 5.71 -12.90
N LYS A 63 -10.91 5.78 -13.88
CA LYS A 63 -10.60 5.53 -15.29
C LYS A 63 -9.84 6.70 -15.91
#